data_AF-W2SLR2-F1
#
_entry.id   AF-W2SLR2-F1
#
_cell.length_a   1.000
_cell.length_b   1.000
_cell.length_c   1.000
_cell.angle_alpha   90.00
_cell.angle_beta   90.00
_cell.angle_gamma   90.00
#
_symmetry.space_group_name_H-M   'P 1'
#
loop_
_entity.id
_entity.type
_entity.pdbx_description
1 polymer ?
#
loop_
_entity_poly.entity_id
_entity_poly.type
_entity_poly.pdbx_seq_one_letter_code
_entity_poly.pdbx_strand_id
1 'polypeptide(L)'
;MLLVGVVQGAGRSCTASEEAFRARLNEMTMTEAACFTPSTVALALVSFLDGGSSKTSAQAKRHASFERAGPGVSELDVPEDPPWNGKVFASVVNEMNPNLDWYEVFDRLDDVQMLVTRRQSLITLIDALKTGLRDKPFPIAKLYTKWRCREGQLSLISCMLENPDVFCIADYPHRTVPTGTLKSTPDESDRLLASWCCVELTEVLLTMAGEQNVQTAAIRLLHSALEKWPDVVLLALFQIPPPVTDLRQKFIEMILPVFIHHHTNAVSVLNAIWNSEVLPRTTVHNMIINAFLAFHAKAPDDQQRLARILDIANELKPGGLAELFSCPHVPFIVEMGLLASKRDYLKLDKWLEDKFIELGESCSKIITAFETEVRGANGKAQGDPTATDGFYWKVLKTAMYSKISERSQKERKKINILLQVHRTGIAGDWPPVLEDQPNYSKIQHSFICKNNFCEMEQFLKIKSGKVYAKELRKRLPTDNAYGTAYRCFYDI
;
A
#
# COMPACT_ATOMS: atom_id res chain seq x y z
N MET A 1 -42.84 -19.75 6.12
CA MET A 1 -43.17 -18.97 7.33
C MET A 1 -43.63 -19.82 8.52
N LEU A 2 -44.19 -21.02 8.32
CA LEU A 2 -44.70 -21.85 9.44
C LEU A 2 -43.62 -22.19 10.48
N LEU A 3 -42.44 -22.67 10.07
CA LEU A 3 -41.38 -23.07 11.01
C LEU A 3 -40.89 -21.90 11.89
N VAL A 4 -40.68 -20.72 11.29
CA VAL A 4 -40.28 -19.50 12.02
C VAL A 4 -41.33 -19.15 13.08
N GLY A 5 -42.62 -19.17 12.72
CA GLY A 5 -43.72 -18.87 13.63
C GLY A 5 -43.81 -19.87 14.79
N VAL A 6 -43.59 -21.16 14.53
CA VAL A 6 -43.55 -22.19 15.59
C VAL A 6 -42.41 -21.94 16.56
N VAL A 7 -41.21 -21.68 16.03
CA VAL A 7 -40.03 -21.49 16.87
C VAL A 7 -40.14 -20.18 17.67
N GLN A 8 -40.51 -19.07 17.04
CA GLN A 8 -40.67 -17.79 17.71
C GLN A 8 -41.81 -17.78 18.73
N GLY A 9 -42.93 -18.45 18.44
CA GLY A 9 -44.07 -18.54 19.34
C GLY A 9 -43.80 -19.38 20.59
N ALA A 10 -42.92 -20.39 20.49
CA ALA A 10 -42.55 -21.25 21.61
C ALA A 10 -41.41 -20.68 22.48
N GLY A 11 -40.67 -19.67 21.98
CA GLY A 11 -39.53 -19.09 22.68
C GLY A 11 -38.29 -19.99 22.68
N ARG A 12 -37.19 -19.51 23.28
CA ARG A 12 -35.87 -20.15 23.13
C ARG A 12 -35.77 -21.52 23.80
N SER A 13 -36.54 -21.72 24.86
CA SER A 13 -36.64 -22.99 25.60
C SER A 13 -37.12 -24.16 24.73
N CYS A 14 -37.79 -23.90 23.60
CA CYS A 14 -38.19 -24.98 22.70
C CYS A 14 -37.01 -25.73 22.08
N THR A 15 -35.81 -25.14 22.05
CA THR A 15 -34.57 -25.80 21.60
C THR A 15 -33.72 -26.32 22.76
N ALA A 16 -34.21 -26.31 24.01
CA ALA A 16 -33.42 -26.75 25.17
C ALA A 16 -33.08 -28.26 25.12
N SER A 17 -33.99 -29.09 24.61
CA SER A 17 -33.76 -30.51 24.34
C SER A 17 -34.45 -30.95 23.06
N GLU A 18 -34.03 -32.09 22.49
CA GLU A 18 -34.66 -32.64 21.29
C GLU A 18 -36.12 -33.02 21.54
N GLU A 19 -36.44 -33.55 22.71
CA GLU A 19 -37.81 -33.91 23.10
C GLU A 19 -38.71 -32.67 23.17
N ALA A 20 -38.22 -31.58 23.76
CA ALA A 20 -38.96 -30.33 23.85
C ALA A 20 -39.25 -29.78 22.44
N PHE A 21 -38.27 -29.84 21.54
CA PHE A 21 -38.46 -29.34 20.19
C PHE A 21 -39.41 -30.22 19.37
N ARG A 22 -39.27 -31.55 19.44
CA ARG A 22 -40.19 -32.52 18.81
C ARG A 22 -41.63 -32.34 19.31
N ALA A 23 -41.82 -32.16 20.62
CA ALA A 23 -43.14 -31.93 21.21
C ALA A 23 -43.80 -30.67 20.62
N ARG A 24 -43.06 -29.57 20.47
CA ARG A 24 -43.59 -28.34 19.86
C ARG A 24 -43.92 -28.48 18.38
N LEU A 25 -43.11 -29.20 17.62
CA LEU A 25 -43.41 -29.49 16.22
C LEU A 25 -44.69 -30.33 16.09
N ASN A 26 -44.89 -31.31 16.96
CA ASN A 26 -46.10 -32.14 16.99
C ASN A 26 -47.35 -31.35 17.37
N GLU A 27 -47.28 -30.46 18.37
CA GLU A 27 -48.40 -29.57 18.76
C GLU A 27 -48.87 -28.69 17.60
N MET A 28 -47.94 -28.25 16.77
CA MET A 28 -48.20 -27.40 15.59
C MET A 28 -48.43 -28.21 14.31
N THR A 29 -48.57 -29.53 14.41
CA THR A 29 -48.78 -30.47 13.28
C THR A 29 -47.68 -30.43 12.21
N MET A 30 -46.49 -29.95 12.54
CA MET A 30 -45.34 -29.86 11.64
C MET A 30 -44.49 -31.13 11.66
N THR A 31 -45.05 -32.23 11.14
CA THR A 31 -44.40 -33.56 11.14
C THR A 31 -43.96 -34.03 9.75
N GLU A 32 -44.39 -33.36 8.70
CA GLU A 32 -44.04 -33.72 7.32
C GLU A 32 -42.69 -33.14 6.90
N ALA A 33 -41.87 -33.93 6.21
CA ALA A 33 -40.59 -33.48 5.66
C ALA A 33 -40.72 -32.24 4.75
N ALA A 34 -41.86 -32.09 4.06
CA ALA A 34 -42.17 -30.94 3.20
C ALA A 34 -42.23 -29.59 3.97
N CYS A 35 -42.44 -29.64 5.29
CA CYS A 35 -42.37 -28.45 6.15
C CYS A 35 -40.94 -27.93 6.34
N PHE A 36 -39.93 -28.76 6.09
CA PHE A 36 -38.51 -28.49 6.32
C PHE A 36 -37.78 -28.38 4.99
N THR A 37 -38.05 -27.31 4.24
CA THR A 37 -37.31 -26.93 3.03
C THR A 37 -36.06 -26.10 3.38
N PRO A 38 -35.06 -26.03 2.49
CA PRO A 38 -33.87 -25.20 2.70
C PRO A 38 -34.17 -23.76 3.11
N SER A 39 -35.11 -23.12 2.41
CA SER A 39 -35.53 -21.75 2.69
C SER A 39 -36.21 -21.60 4.05
N THR A 40 -37.07 -22.54 4.45
CA THR A 40 -37.76 -22.47 5.75
C THR A 40 -36.81 -22.68 6.92
N VAL A 41 -35.81 -23.55 6.75
CA VAL A 41 -34.80 -23.83 7.78
C VAL A 41 -33.83 -22.65 7.91
N ALA A 42 -33.37 -22.09 6.80
CA ALA A 42 -32.52 -20.90 6.80
C ALA A 42 -33.20 -19.70 7.47
N LEU A 43 -34.46 -19.41 7.13
CA LEU A 43 -35.23 -18.34 7.78
C LEU A 43 -35.41 -18.58 9.28
N ALA A 44 -35.62 -19.82 9.71
CA ALA A 44 -35.67 -20.15 11.13
C ALA A 44 -34.32 -19.87 11.81
N LEU A 45 -33.20 -20.27 11.21
CA LEU A 45 -31.86 -19.95 11.72
C LEU A 45 -31.61 -18.45 11.81
N VAL A 46 -31.93 -17.69 10.76
CA VAL A 46 -31.80 -16.22 10.74
C VAL A 46 -32.59 -15.60 11.89
N SER A 47 -33.79 -16.12 12.18
CA SER A 47 -34.62 -15.64 13.30
C SER A 47 -33.99 -15.85 14.69
N PHE A 48 -33.00 -16.74 14.83
CA PHE A 48 -32.28 -16.95 16.09
C PHE A 48 -31.23 -15.87 16.35
N LEU A 49 -30.75 -15.21 15.28
CA LEU A 49 -29.56 -14.37 15.30
C LEU A 49 -29.84 -12.97 15.86
N ASP A 50 -31.03 -12.45 15.58
CA ASP A 50 -31.48 -11.12 16.03
C ASP A 50 -31.39 -10.95 17.55
N GLY A 51 -31.44 -12.06 18.29
CA GLY A 51 -31.66 -12.00 19.73
C GLY A 51 -33.01 -11.41 19.98
N GLY A 52 -33.94 -12.23 20.43
CA GLY A 52 -35.09 -11.72 21.14
C GLY A 52 -34.60 -10.91 22.35
N SER A 53 -34.29 -9.64 22.17
CA SER A 53 -34.87 -8.65 23.04
C SER A 53 -36.35 -8.74 22.70
N SER A 54 -37.08 -9.43 23.58
CA SER A 54 -38.50 -9.22 23.71
C SER A 54 -38.70 -7.71 23.65
N LYS A 55 -39.25 -7.19 22.54
CA LYS A 55 -39.46 -5.74 22.37
C LYS A 55 -40.35 -5.19 23.51
N THR A 56 -41.03 -6.07 24.23
CA THR A 56 -41.78 -5.82 25.46
C THR A 56 -40.92 -5.69 26.73
N SER A 57 -39.77 -6.35 26.87
CA SER A 57 -38.95 -6.28 28.10
C SER A 57 -37.96 -5.10 28.13
N ALA A 58 -37.50 -4.63 26.97
CA ALA A 58 -36.64 -3.45 26.88
C ALA A 58 -37.40 -2.13 27.16
N GLN A 59 -38.71 -2.10 26.90
CA GLN A 59 -39.56 -0.93 27.20
C GLN A 59 -39.97 -0.90 28.68
N ALA A 60 -40.14 -2.06 29.32
CA ALA A 60 -40.40 -2.15 30.76
C ALA A 60 -39.23 -1.66 31.63
N LYS A 61 -37.97 -1.90 31.21
CA LYS A 61 -36.78 -1.40 31.92
C LYS A 61 -36.57 0.11 31.80
N ARG A 62 -37.17 0.81 30.82
CA ARG A 62 -37.04 2.28 30.70
C ARG A 62 -38.07 3.06 31.53
N HIS A 63 -39.15 2.42 31.97
CA HIS A 63 -40.17 3.07 32.81
C HIS A 63 -40.04 2.78 34.31
N ALA A 64 -39.22 1.80 34.71
CA ALA A 64 -38.98 1.47 36.13
C ALA A 64 -37.69 2.09 36.71
N SER A 65 -37.16 3.17 36.12
CA SER A 65 -35.97 3.88 36.64
C SER A 65 -36.19 5.39 36.80
N PHE A 66 -37.44 5.78 37.07
CA PHE A 66 -37.76 7.10 37.62
C PHE A 66 -38.94 6.98 38.57
N GLU A 67 -38.72 6.31 39.71
CA GLU A 67 -39.33 6.67 41.00
C GLU A 67 -38.87 5.69 42.09
N ARG A 68 -38.25 6.24 43.15
CA ARG A 68 -37.98 5.61 44.45
C ARG A 68 -36.98 4.46 44.49
N ALA A 69 -35.68 4.79 44.50
CA ALA A 69 -34.67 3.95 45.13
C ALA A 69 -34.59 4.26 46.63
N GLY A 70 -35.18 3.40 47.46
CA GLY A 70 -34.73 3.17 48.83
C GLY A 70 -33.67 2.06 48.85
N PRO A 71 -32.78 2.00 49.86
CA PRO A 71 -31.73 0.99 49.90
C PRO A 71 -32.33 -0.37 50.29
N GLY A 72 -32.24 -1.37 49.39
CA GLY A 72 -32.59 -2.75 49.74
C GLY A 72 -33.38 -3.58 48.73
N VAL A 73 -33.35 -3.28 47.42
CA VAL A 73 -33.86 -4.22 46.41
C VAL A 73 -32.72 -5.08 45.89
N SER A 74 -32.60 -6.28 46.46
CA SER A 74 -31.91 -7.41 45.86
C SER A 74 -32.38 -7.57 44.41
N GLU A 75 -31.44 -7.59 43.47
CA GLU A 75 -31.68 -7.92 42.07
C GLU A 75 -32.54 -9.19 42.01
N LEU A 76 -33.78 -9.06 41.55
CA LEU A 76 -34.62 -10.20 41.23
C LEU A 76 -33.95 -10.89 40.05
N ASP A 77 -33.34 -12.06 40.29
CA ASP A 77 -32.91 -13.01 39.26
C ASP A 77 -34.13 -13.37 38.40
N VAL A 78 -34.39 -12.58 37.36
CA VAL A 78 -35.28 -12.97 36.27
C VAL A 78 -34.53 -14.07 35.53
N PRO A 79 -35.05 -15.31 35.47
CA PRO A 79 -34.39 -16.37 34.72
C PRO A 79 -34.25 -15.91 33.27
N GLU A 80 -33.02 -15.68 32.82
CA GLU A 80 -32.78 -15.42 31.41
C GLU A 80 -33.12 -16.69 30.63
N ASP A 81 -34.04 -16.57 29.66
CA ASP A 81 -34.33 -17.68 28.75
C ASP A 81 -33.01 -18.18 28.13
N PRO A 82 -32.78 -19.51 28.11
CA PRO A 82 -31.54 -20.06 27.58
C PRO A 82 -31.34 -19.64 26.12
N PRO A 83 -30.09 -19.52 25.64
CA PRO A 83 -29.86 -19.21 24.24
C PRO A 83 -30.42 -20.32 23.33
N TRP A 84 -30.72 -19.94 22.09
CA TRP A 84 -31.10 -20.90 21.05
C TRP A 84 -30.01 -21.98 20.89
N ASN A 85 -30.39 -23.26 20.95
CA ASN A 85 -29.48 -24.38 20.74
C ASN A 85 -29.51 -24.83 19.27
N GLY A 86 -28.49 -24.41 18.52
CA GLY A 86 -28.36 -24.75 17.11
C GLY A 86 -28.23 -26.24 16.84
N LYS A 87 -27.55 -26.98 17.73
CA LYS A 87 -27.36 -28.43 17.58
C LYS A 87 -28.68 -29.17 17.68
N VAL A 88 -29.46 -28.89 18.73
CA VAL A 88 -30.79 -29.50 18.92
C VAL A 88 -31.71 -29.19 17.75
N PHE A 89 -31.74 -27.93 17.31
CA PHE A 89 -32.54 -27.52 16.16
C PHE A 89 -32.16 -28.32 14.91
N ALA A 90 -30.87 -28.37 14.56
CA ALA A 90 -30.41 -29.04 13.37
C ALA A 90 -30.55 -30.56 13.44
N SER A 91 -30.36 -31.17 14.61
CA SER A 91 -30.54 -32.61 14.86
C SER A 91 -31.98 -33.03 14.53
N VAL A 92 -32.96 -32.38 15.15
CA VAL A 92 -34.38 -32.69 14.93
C VAL A 92 -34.80 -32.37 13.48
N VAL A 93 -34.33 -31.28 12.88
CA VAL A 93 -34.61 -30.99 11.46
C VAL A 93 -34.06 -32.08 10.55
N ASN A 94 -32.88 -32.62 10.84
CA ASN A 94 -32.27 -33.72 10.10
C ASN A 94 -33.02 -35.06 10.25
N GLU A 95 -33.69 -35.28 11.38
CA GLU A 95 -34.60 -36.42 11.58
C GLU A 95 -35.88 -36.26 10.77
N MET A 96 -36.47 -35.06 10.81
CA MET A 96 -37.74 -34.76 10.13
C MET A 96 -37.60 -34.74 8.60
N ASN A 97 -36.46 -34.28 8.09
CA ASN A 97 -36.13 -34.34 6.67
C ASN A 97 -34.67 -34.79 6.45
N PRO A 98 -34.42 -36.11 6.35
CA PRO A 98 -33.07 -36.64 6.14
C PRO A 98 -32.42 -36.26 4.81
N ASN A 99 -33.22 -35.86 3.82
CA ASN A 99 -32.77 -35.48 2.48
C ASN A 99 -32.53 -33.98 2.32
N LEU A 100 -32.68 -33.19 3.39
CA LEU A 100 -32.47 -31.75 3.35
C LEU A 100 -31.02 -31.41 2.94
N ASP A 101 -30.86 -30.58 1.91
CA ASP A 101 -29.55 -30.10 1.50
C ASP A 101 -29.11 -28.87 2.31
N TRP A 102 -28.21 -29.08 3.26
CA TRP A 102 -27.64 -28.03 4.09
C TRP A 102 -26.70 -27.08 3.34
N TYR A 103 -26.20 -27.45 2.17
CA TYR A 103 -25.51 -26.50 1.30
C TYR A 103 -26.49 -25.47 0.73
N GLU A 104 -27.69 -25.90 0.34
CA GLU A 104 -28.74 -24.98 -0.07
C GLU A 104 -29.24 -24.16 1.12
N VAL A 105 -29.39 -24.74 2.32
CA VAL A 105 -29.71 -23.97 3.55
C VAL A 105 -28.70 -22.83 3.74
N PHE A 106 -27.39 -23.11 3.59
CA PHE A 106 -26.35 -22.11 3.68
C PHE A 106 -26.50 -21.01 2.63
N ASP A 107 -26.78 -21.36 1.36
CA ASP A 107 -27.05 -20.37 0.30
C ASP A 107 -28.27 -19.49 0.63
N ARG A 108 -29.29 -20.05 1.30
CA ARG A 108 -30.49 -19.32 1.71
C ARG A 108 -30.30 -18.45 2.96
N LEU A 109 -29.14 -18.48 3.61
CA LEU A 109 -28.80 -17.52 4.68
C LEU A 109 -28.54 -16.10 4.13
N ASP A 110 -28.35 -15.97 2.82
CA ASP A 110 -28.25 -14.68 2.13
C ASP A 110 -29.60 -13.96 2.10
N ASP A 111 -29.99 -13.45 3.27
CA ASP A 111 -31.26 -12.77 3.55
C ASP A 111 -31.00 -11.40 4.19
N VAL A 112 -31.93 -10.45 4.01
CA VAL A 112 -31.77 -9.09 4.54
C VAL A 112 -31.83 -9.02 6.07
N GLN A 113 -32.43 -10.02 6.71
CA GLN A 113 -32.50 -10.14 8.18
C GLN A 113 -31.27 -10.85 8.76
N MET A 114 -30.38 -11.37 7.92
CA MET A 114 -29.18 -12.05 8.36
C MET A 114 -28.19 -11.06 8.96
N LEU A 115 -28.12 -10.96 10.29
CA LEU A 115 -27.13 -10.14 10.99
C LEU A 115 -26.55 -10.89 12.18
N VAL A 116 -25.26 -11.20 12.11
CA VAL A 116 -24.52 -11.88 13.19
C VAL A 116 -23.66 -10.86 13.91
N THR A 117 -24.18 -10.33 15.02
CA THR A 117 -23.52 -9.25 15.79
C THR A 117 -23.02 -9.70 17.15
N ARG A 118 -23.31 -10.94 17.56
CA ARG A 118 -22.98 -11.46 18.89
C ARG A 118 -22.36 -12.83 18.77
N ARG A 119 -21.39 -13.09 19.64
CA ARG A 119 -20.74 -14.40 19.80
C ARG A 119 -21.76 -15.55 19.96
N GLN A 120 -22.79 -15.36 20.77
CA GLN A 120 -23.80 -16.40 20.97
C GLN A 120 -24.60 -16.72 19.70
N SER A 121 -24.93 -15.70 18.89
CA SER A 121 -25.59 -15.91 17.59
C SER A 121 -24.68 -16.70 16.63
N LEU A 122 -23.38 -16.42 16.64
CA LEU A 122 -22.40 -17.17 15.86
C LEU A 122 -22.32 -18.63 16.33
N ILE A 123 -22.23 -18.88 17.65
CA ILE A 123 -22.21 -20.23 18.21
C ILE A 123 -23.44 -21.01 17.74
N THR A 124 -24.65 -20.46 17.94
CA THR A 124 -25.91 -21.10 17.51
C THR A 124 -25.90 -21.41 16.02
N LEU A 125 -25.47 -20.47 15.17
CA LEU A 125 -25.43 -20.67 13.72
C LEU A 125 -24.43 -21.76 13.32
N ILE A 126 -23.20 -21.69 13.82
CA ILE A 126 -22.12 -22.63 13.47
C ILE A 126 -22.45 -24.03 13.98
N ASP A 127 -23.00 -24.14 15.19
CA ASP A 127 -23.46 -25.41 15.75
C ASP A 127 -24.57 -26.03 14.90
N ALA A 128 -25.56 -25.23 14.47
CA ALA A 128 -26.62 -25.70 13.60
C ALA A 128 -26.09 -26.16 12.23
N LEU A 129 -25.22 -25.36 11.60
CA LEU A 129 -24.65 -25.70 10.30
C LEU A 129 -23.77 -26.95 10.36
N LYS A 130 -22.86 -27.05 11.34
CA LYS A 130 -22.00 -28.24 11.52
C LYS A 130 -22.82 -29.49 11.82
N THR A 131 -23.82 -29.39 12.69
CA THR A 131 -24.72 -30.53 13.01
C THR A 131 -25.58 -30.90 11.80
N GLY A 132 -26.06 -29.90 11.07
CA GLY A 132 -26.86 -30.05 9.86
C GLY A 132 -26.13 -30.79 8.76
N LEU A 133 -24.89 -30.38 8.48
CA LEU A 133 -24.01 -30.96 7.46
C LEU A 133 -23.58 -32.41 7.77
N ARG A 134 -23.68 -32.85 9.03
CA ARG A 134 -23.24 -34.18 9.50
C ARG A 134 -21.76 -34.39 9.16
N ASP A 135 -21.45 -35.38 8.32
CA ASP A 135 -20.08 -35.70 7.90
C ASP A 135 -19.59 -34.86 6.71
N LYS A 136 -20.47 -34.04 6.10
CA LYS A 136 -20.09 -33.21 4.94
C LYS A 136 -19.24 -32.01 5.39
N PRO A 137 -18.23 -31.61 4.61
CA PRO A 137 -17.39 -30.47 4.95
C PRO A 137 -18.17 -29.16 4.91
N PHE A 138 -17.81 -28.21 5.78
CA PHE A 138 -18.37 -26.87 5.77
C PHE A 138 -18.12 -26.17 4.42
N PRO A 139 -19.12 -25.51 3.81
CA PRO A 139 -18.98 -24.87 2.51
C PRO A 139 -18.24 -23.54 2.57
N ILE A 140 -16.97 -23.54 2.96
CA ILE A 140 -16.19 -22.30 3.11
C ILE A 140 -16.15 -21.48 1.81
N ALA A 141 -16.08 -22.14 0.64
CA ALA A 141 -16.08 -21.46 -0.65
C ALA A 141 -17.34 -20.59 -0.87
N LYS A 142 -18.51 -21.03 -0.37
CA LYS A 142 -19.77 -20.28 -0.48
C LYS A 142 -19.75 -19.00 0.37
N LEU A 143 -19.00 -18.97 1.48
CA LEU A 143 -18.80 -17.78 2.30
C LEU A 143 -18.12 -16.66 1.51
N TYR A 144 -17.23 -16.99 0.57
CA TYR A 144 -16.51 -16.00 -0.23
C TYR A 144 -17.23 -15.57 -1.52
N THR A 145 -18.30 -16.27 -1.90
CA THR A 145 -19.11 -15.87 -3.06
C THR A 145 -19.81 -14.54 -2.82
N LYS A 146 -20.27 -13.88 -3.88
CA LYS A 146 -21.02 -12.63 -3.75
C LYS A 146 -22.43 -12.90 -3.25
N TRP A 147 -22.69 -12.54 -1.98
CA TRP A 147 -24.03 -12.53 -1.40
C TRP A 147 -24.80 -11.29 -1.90
N ARG A 148 -26.13 -11.42 -2.00
CA ARG A 148 -27.07 -10.35 -2.29
C ARG A 148 -27.14 -9.36 -1.12
N CYS A 149 -27.18 -9.85 0.11
CA CYS A 149 -27.10 -9.04 1.33
C CYS A 149 -25.65 -9.00 1.83
N ARG A 150 -24.91 -7.97 1.39
CA ARG A 150 -23.50 -7.79 1.78
C ARG A 150 -23.34 -7.49 3.27
N GLU A 151 -24.29 -6.77 3.86
CA GLU A 151 -24.29 -6.43 5.28
C GLU A 151 -24.32 -7.70 6.13
N GLY A 152 -25.16 -8.67 5.75
CA GLY A 152 -25.24 -9.95 6.44
C GLY A 152 -23.98 -10.78 6.29
N GLN A 153 -23.45 -10.88 5.07
CA GLN A 153 -22.18 -11.56 4.81
C GLN A 153 -21.02 -10.94 5.62
N LEU A 154 -20.90 -9.61 5.61
CA LEU A 154 -19.86 -8.90 6.34
C LEU A 154 -20.03 -9.05 7.85
N SER A 155 -21.26 -9.04 8.38
CA SER A 155 -21.52 -9.25 9.80
C SER A 155 -21.05 -10.65 10.26
N LEU A 156 -21.32 -11.68 9.45
CA LEU A 156 -20.89 -13.05 9.72
C LEU A 156 -19.35 -13.15 9.72
N ILE A 157 -18.70 -12.63 8.68
CA ILE A 157 -17.23 -12.62 8.58
C ILE A 157 -16.62 -11.85 9.76
N SER A 158 -17.14 -10.66 10.08
CA SER A 158 -16.66 -9.84 11.20
C SER A 158 -16.74 -10.61 12.52
N CYS A 159 -17.88 -11.25 12.79
CA CYS A 159 -18.08 -12.00 14.03
C CYS A 159 -17.17 -13.25 14.10
N MET A 160 -16.92 -13.92 12.97
CA MET A 160 -15.94 -15.02 12.89
C MET A 160 -14.53 -14.54 13.21
N LEU A 161 -14.10 -13.39 12.66
CA LEU A 161 -12.78 -12.81 12.93
C LEU A 161 -12.60 -12.39 14.38
N GLU A 162 -13.67 -11.96 15.05
CA GLU A 162 -13.66 -11.64 16.48
C GLU A 162 -13.65 -12.89 17.39
N ASN A 163 -14.09 -14.05 16.87
CA ASN A 163 -14.30 -15.28 17.65
C ASN A 163 -13.69 -16.52 16.98
N PRO A 164 -12.35 -16.55 16.77
CA PRO A 164 -11.68 -17.64 16.06
C PRO A 164 -11.68 -18.98 16.80
N ASP A 165 -12.05 -18.99 18.08
CA ASP A 165 -12.25 -20.20 18.88
C ASP A 165 -13.61 -20.87 18.59
N VAL A 166 -14.60 -20.10 18.13
CA VAL A 166 -15.90 -20.63 17.65
C VAL A 166 -15.78 -21.09 16.20
N PHE A 167 -15.14 -20.27 15.36
CA PHE A 167 -14.93 -20.57 13.95
C PHE A 167 -13.66 -19.88 13.44
N CYS A 168 -12.62 -20.65 13.11
CA CYS A 168 -11.44 -20.12 12.43
C CYS A 168 -11.55 -20.38 10.94
N ILE A 169 -11.35 -19.33 10.14
CA ILE A 169 -11.41 -19.44 8.67
C ILE A 169 -10.27 -20.34 8.15
N ALA A 170 -9.11 -20.31 8.81
CA ALA A 170 -7.94 -21.09 8.45
C ALA A 170 -8.10 -22.60 8.65
N ASP A 171 -9.11 -23.05 9.40
CA ASP A 171 -9.39 -24.48 9.61
C ASP A 171 -9.94 -25.16 8.33
N TYR A 172 -10.26 -24.39 7.30
CA TYR A 172 -10.87 -24.86 6.05
C TYR A 172 -9.96 -24.62 4.84
N PRO A 173 -10.19 -25.30 3.69
CA PRO A 173 -9.34 -25.12 2.50
C PRO A 173 -9.26 -23.65 2.04
N HIS A 174 -8.04 -23.14 1.93
CA HIS A 174 -7.74 -21.76 1.53
C HIS A 174 -6.39 -21.68 0.82
N ARG A 175 -6.14 -20.58 0.11
CA ARG A 175 -4.79 -20.22 -0.35
C ARG A 175 -4.08 -19.51 0.79
N THR A 176 -2.92 -20.03 1.18
CA THR A 176 -2.12 -19.44 2.26
C THR A 176 -1.18 -18.35 1.73
N VAL A 177 -1.00 -17.31 2.55
CA VAL A 177 0.06 -16.32 2.39
C VAL A 177 1.43 -16.98 2.63
N PRO A 178 2.47 -16.69 1.83
CA PRO A 178 3.80 -17.31 1.95
C PRO A 178 4.64 -16.69 3.09
N THR A 179 4.25 -16.93 4.35
CA THR A 179 4.92 -16.39 5.54
C THR A 179 6.22 -17.12 5.91
N GLY A 180 6.47 -18.32 5.40
CA GLY A 180 7.67 -19.11 5.71
C GLY A 180 8.99 -18.52 5.21
N THR A 181 8.95 -17.50 4.36
CA THR A 181 10.14 -16.78 3.85
C THR A 181 10.52 -15.56 4.69
N LEU A 182 9.72 -15.25 5.72
CA LEU A 182 9.89 -14.07 6.56
C LEU A 182 11.01 -14.25 7.57
N LYS A 183 11.76 -13.17 7.83
CA LYS A 183 12.86 -13.17 8.80
C LYS A 183 12.36 -13.34 10.23
N SER A 184 11.29 -12.64 10.58
CA SER A 184 10.52 -12.84 11.80
C SER A 184 9.22 -13.49 11.40
N THR A 185 9.12 -14.81 11.57
CA THR A 185 7.90 -15.56 11.26
C THR A 185 6.79 -15.16 12.23
N PRO A 186 5.58 -14.84 11.72
CA PRO A 186 4.41 -14.62 12.56
C PRO A 186 4.10 -15.86 13.42
N ASP A 187 3.48 -15.66 14.58
CA ASP A 187 3.12 -16.75 15.50
C ASP A 187 1.97 -17.59 14.91
N GLU A 188 2.28 -18.80 14.45
CA GLU A 188 1.29 -19.73 13.87
C GLU A 188 0.22 -20.19 14.87
N SER A 189 0.44 -20.02 16.18
CA SER A 189 -0.56 -20.34 17.20
C SER A 189 -1.62 -19.26 17.39
N ASP A 190 -1.39 -18.04 16.88
CA ASP A 190 -2.37 -16.96 16.91
C ASP A 190 -3.48 -17.23 15.88
N ARG A 191 -4.61 -17.75 16.36
CA ARG A 191 -5.78 -18.06 15.52
C ARG A 191 -6.41 -16.83 14.86
N LEU A 192 -6.23 -15.63 15.43
CA LEU A 192 -6.69 -14.40 14.79
C LEU A 192 -5.86 -14.13 13.53
N LEU A 193 -4.54 -14.20 13.66
CA LEU A 193 -3.59 -14.07 12.56
C LEU A 193 -3.81 -15.17 11.50
N ALA A 194 -4.04 -16.41 11.90
CA ALA A 194 -4.25 -17.53 10.98
C ALA A 194 -5.36 -17.23 9.95
N SER A 195 -6.45 -16.58 10.37
CA SER A 195 -7.53 -16.17 9.45
C SER A 195 -7.05 -15.16 8.39
N TRP A 196 -6.13 -14.25 8.75
CA TRP A 196 -5.55 -13.27 7.83
C TRP A 196 -4.48 -13.85 6.90
N CYS A 197 -3.95 -15.05 7.19
CA CYS A 197 -3.14 -15.81 6.25
C CYS A 197 -3.97 -16.40 5.09
N CYS A 198 -5.30 -16.35 5.16
CA CYS A 198 -6.19 -16.81 4.08
C CYS A 198 -6.36 -15.70 3.02
N VAL A 199 -5.91 -15.94 1.79
CA VAL A 199 -5.99 -14.96 0.70
C VAL A 199 -7.45 -14.63 0.35
N GLU A 200 -8.34 -15.62 0.37
CA GLU A 200 -9.77 -15.46 0.08
C GLU A 200 -10.47 -14.47 1.01
N LEU A 201 -10.06 -14.41 2.29
CA LEU A 201 -10.59 -13.43 3.23
C LEU A 201 -10.24 -11.99 2.81
N THR A 202 -8.98 -11.76 2.45
CA THR A 202 -8.53 -10.43 2.01
C THR A 202 -9.21 -10.05 0.70
N GLU A 203 -9.37 -11.00 -0.22
CA GLU A 203 -10.04 -10.81 -1.51
C GLU A 203 -11.52 -10.43 -1.36
N VAL A 204 -12.28 -11.13 -0.50
CA VAL A 204 -13.70 -10.82 -0.29
C VAL A 204 -13.88 -9.47 0.42
N LEU A 205 -13.05 -9.17 1.43
CA LEU A 205 -13.10 -7.87 2.12
C LEU A 205 -12.72 -6.71 1.21
N LEU A 206 -11.74 -6.90 0.34
CA LEU A 206 -11.34 -5.89 -0.65
C LEU A 206 -12.45 -5.65 -1.68
N THR A 207 -13.16 -6.71 -2.08
CA THR A 207 -14.34 -6.59 -2.95
C THR A 207 -15.46 -5.81 -2.24
N MET A 208 -15.76 -6.14 -0.98
CA MET A 208 -16.75 -5.42 -0.15
C MET A 208 -16.37 -3.96 0.09
N ALA A 209 -15.09 -3.65 0.22
CA ALA A 209 -14.60 -2.28 0.37
C ALA A 209 -14.91 -1.39 -0.86
N GLY A 210 -15.20 -1.98 -2.01
CA GLY A 210 -15.70 -1.28 -3.20
C GLY A 210 -17.22 -1.09 -3.25
N GLU A 211 -17.99 -1.65 -2.31
CA GLU A 211 -19.45 -1.64 -2.32
C GLU A 211 -20.01 -0.66 -1.27
N GLN A 212 -20.78 0.34 -1.72
CA GLN A 212 -21.15 1.52 -0.92
C GLN A 212 -21.81 1.18 0.44
N ASN A 213 -22.63 0.14 0.49
CA ASN A 213 -23.38 -0.25 1.68
C ASN A 213 -22.52 -0.87 2.80
N VAL A 214 -21.37 -1.46 2.46
CA VAL A 214 -20.47 -2.11 3.42
C VAL A 214 -19.05 -1.54 3.43
N GLN A 215 -18.75 -0.60 2.53
CA GLN A 215 -17.44 -0.03 2.29
C GLN A 215 -16.71 0.38 3.58
N THR A 216 -17.34 1.22 4.40
CA THR A 216 -16.70 1.76 5.62
C THR A 216 -16.30 0.65 6.60
N ALA A 217 -17.16 -0.35 6.79
CA ALA A 217 -16.90 -1.45 7.70
C ALA A 217 -15.82 -2.40 7.15
N ALA A 218 -15.85 -2.71 5.85
CA ALA A 218 -14.84 -3.54 5.20
C ALA A 218 -13.45 -2.87 5.18
N ILE A 219 -13.38 -1.57 4.86
CA ILE A 219 -12.13 -0.79 4.94
C ILE A 219 -11.59 -0.78 6.37
N ARG A 220 -12.46 -0.63 7.38
CA ARG A 220 -12.04 -0.64 8.78
C ARG A 220 -11.40 -1.97 9.20
N LEU A 221 -11.96 -3.11 8.76
CA LEU A 221 -11.37 -4.42 9.03
C LEU A 221 -10.03 -4.61 8.32
N LEU A 222 -9.93 -4.21 7.06
CA LEU A 222 -8.67 -4.26 6.33
C LEU A 222 -7.61 -3.36 6.99
N HIS A 223 -7.99 -2.16 7.41
CA HIS A 223 -7.10 -1.22 8.07
C HIS A 223 -6.60 -1.74 9.41
N SER A 224 -7.49 -2.28 10.26
CA SER A 224 -7.06 -2.85 11.56
C SER A 224 -6.10 -4.03 11.38
N ALA A 225 -6.30 -4.84 10.34
CA ALA A 225 -5.37 -5.90 9.99
C ALA A 225 -4.03 -5.38 9.45
N LEU A 226 -4.05 -4.32 8.63
CA LEU A 226 -2.82 -3.68 8.12
C LEU A 226 -2.00 -3.04 9.25
N GLU A 227 -2.65 -2.49 10.28
CA GLU A 227 -1.95 -1.94 11.45
C GLU A 227 -1.28 -3.04 12.29
N LYS A 228 -1.94 -4.19 12.44
CA LYS A 228 -1.47 -5.28 13.32
C LYS A 228 -0.51 -6.25 12.62
N TRP A 229 -0.79 -6.60 11.36
CA TRP A 229 -0.04 -7.58 10.57
C TRP A 229 0.23 -7.07 9.14
N PRO A 230 0.98 -5.95 9.00
CA PRO A 230 1.20 -5.30 7.71
C PRO A 230 1.88 -6.21 6.67
N ASP A 231 2.80 -7.09 7.09
CA ASP A 231 3.50 -8.03 6.21
C ASP A 231 2.56 -9.09 5.64
N VAL A 232 1.71 -9.70 6.46
CA VAL A 232 0.75 -10.72 6.04
C VAL A 232 -0.29 -10.15 5.09
N VAL A 233 -0.90 -9.01 5.44
CA VAL A 233 -1.93 -8.40 4.58
C VAL A 233 -1.32 -7.89 3.28
N LEU A 234 -0.11 -7.33 3.30
CA LEU A 234 0.57 -6.90 2.08
C LEU A 234 0.85 -8.09 1.14
N LEU A 235 1.36 -9.19 1.67
CA LEU A 235 1.54 -10.41 0.87
C LEU A 235 0.21 -10.92 0.31
N ALA A 236 -0.85 -10.96 1.13
CA ALA A 236 -2.18 -11.37 0.70
C ALA A 236 -2.67 -10.49 -0.47
N LEU A 237 -2.49 -9.17 -0.38
CA LEU A 237 -2.85 -8.23 -1.44
C LEU A 237 -2.11 -8.50 -2.75
N PHE A 238 -0.91 -9.08 -2.75
CA PHE A 238 -0.21 -9.48 -3.98
C PHE A 238 -0.59 -10.88 -4.48
N GLN A 239 -1.08 -11.76 -3.59
CA GLN A 239 -1.53 -13.11 -3.92
C GLN A 239 -2.97 -13.18 -4.47
N ILE A 240 -3.72 -12.07 -4.47
CA ILE A 240 -5.02 -11.98 -5.14
C ILE A 240 -4.82 -12.02 -6.67
N PRO A 241 -5.55 -12.86 -7.44
CA PRO A 241 -5.40 -12.94 -8.89
C PRO A 241 -5.77 -11.62 -9.58
N PRO A 242 -5.40 -11.43 -10.85
CA PRO A 242 -5.85 -10.29 -11.65
C PRO A 242 -7.39 -10.26 -11.79
N PRO A 243 -8.00 -9.08 -11.99
CA PRO A 243 -7.36 -7.77 -12.20
C PRO A 243 -6.95 -7.06 -10.90
N VAL A 244 -5.98 -6.15 -11.00
CA VAL A 244 -5.67 -5.20 -9.91
C VAL A 244 -6.66 -4.04 -10.00
N THR A 245 -7.54 -3.92 -9.02
CA THR A 245 -8.51 -2.81 -8.94
C THR A 245 -7.84 -1.53 -8.41
N ASP A 246 -8.42 -0.36 -8.71
CA ASP A 246 -7.93 0.92 -8.18
C ASP A 246 -7.88 0.94 -6.65
N LEU A 247 -8.86 0.29 -6.00
CA LEU A 247 -8.89 0.20 -4.54
C LEU A 247 -7.74 -0.66 -4.01
N ARG A 248 -7.48 -1.82 -4.63
CA ARG A 248 -6.32 -2.66 -4.34
C ARG A 248 -5.02 -1.88 -4.46
N GLN A 249 -4.88 -1.15 -5.57
CA GLN A 249 -3.70 -0.34 -5.84
C GLN A 249 -3.52 0.77 -4.78
N LYS A 250 -4.60 1.47 -4.39
CA LYS A 250 -4.55 2.49 -3.32
C LYS A 250 -4.09 1.92 -1.98
N PHE A 251 -4.57 0.73 -1.59
CA PHE A 251 -4.10 0.07 -0.37
C PHE A 251 -2.61 -0.27 -0.45
N ILE A 252 -2.16 -0.82 -1.57
CA ILE A 252 -0.75 -1.15 -1.83
C ILE A 252 0.13 0.12 -1.78
N GLU A 253 -0.26 1.19 -2.48
CA GLU A 253 0.46 2.47 -2.52
C GLU A 253 0.51 3.17 -1.15
N MET A 254 -0.52 2.97 -0.32
CA MET A 254 -0.56 3.49 1.04
C MET A 254 0.43 2.75 1.96
N ILE A 255 0.44 1.41 1.93
CA ILE A 255 1.25 0.61 2.87
C ILE A 255 2.72 0.50 2.45
N LEU A 256 3.04 0.32 1.17
CA LEU A 256 4.41 0.00 0.74
C LEU A 256 5.45 1.01 1.24
N PRO A 257 5.26 2.35 1.08
CA PRO A 257 6.25 3.32 1.53
C PRO A 257 6.48 3.29 3.04
N VAL A 258 5.43 3.03 3.83
CA VAL A 258 5.53 2.90 5.29
C VAL A 258 6.28 1.62 5.65
N PHE A 259 5.97 0.53 4.95
CA PHE A 259 6.58 -0.77 5.13
C PHE A 259 8.09 -0.78 4.81
N ILE A 260 8.49 -0.09 3.72
CA ILE A 260 9.90 0.09 3.31
C ILE A 260 10.73 0.79 4.40
N HIS A 261 10.14 1.76 5.09
CA HIS A 261 10.86 2.63 6.02
C HIS A 261 11.52 1.88 7.16
N HIS A 262 10.75 1.05 7.87
CA HIS A 262 11.17 0.50 9.17
C HIS A 262 10.80 -0.97 9.41
N HIS A 263 10.08 -1.63 8.51
CA HIS A 263 9.62 -2.99 8.82
C HIS A 263 10.78 -4.00 8.81
N THR A 264 10.84 -4.85 9.84
CA THR A 264 11.89 -5.87 10.01
C THR A 264 11.89 -6.89 8.87
N ASN A 265 10.69 -7.28 8.42
CA ASN A 265 10.47 -8.20 7.30
C ASN A 265 10.49 -7.52 5.91
N ALA A 266 10.86 -6.24 5.79
CA ALA A 266 10.73 -5.48 4.54
C ALA A 266 11.38 -6.18 3.34
N VAL A 267 12.63 -6.62 3.48
CA VAL A 267 13.36 -7.29 2.41
C VAL A 267 12.73 -8.64 2.06
N SER A 268 12.41 -9.48 3.05
CA SER A 268 11.82 -10.80 2.82
C SER A 268 10.48 -10.72 2.10
N VAL A 269 9.59 -9.84 2.56
CA VAL A 269 8.27 -9.62 1.93
C VAL A 269 8.44 -9.09 0.52
N LEU A 270 9.26 -8.07 0.31
CA LEU A 270 9.45 -7.50 -1.03
C LEU A 270 10.11 -8.51 -1.98
N ASN A 271 11.02 -9.37 -1.51
CA ASN A 271 11.55 -10.46 -2.32
C ASN A 271 10.48 -11.51 -2.67
N ALA A 272 9.62 -11.88 -1.72
CA ALA A 272 8.50 -12.79 -1.99
C ALA A 272 7.53 -12.20 -3.03
N ILE A 273 7.24 -10.91 -2.93
CA ILE A 273 6.40 -10.19 -3.89
C ILE A 273 7.10 -10.08 -5.26
N TRP A 274 8.37 -9.68 -5.29
CA TRP A 274 9.18 -9.51 -6.51
C TRP A 274 9.23 -10.78 -7.35
N ASN A 275 9.23 -11.94 -6.71
CA ASN A 275 9.27 -13.23 -7.37
C ASN A 275 7.89 -13.90 -7.51
N SER A 276 6.80 -13.22 -7.15
CA SER A 276 5.45 -13.76 -7.28
C SER A 276 5.02 -13.84 -8.75
N GLU A 277 4.46 -14.98 -9.14
CA GLU A 277 3.94 -15.23 -10.49
C GLU A 277 2.44 -14.91 -10.62
N VAL A 278 1.78 -14.47 -9.53
CA VAL A 278 0.33 -14.22 -9.51
C VAL A 278 -0.05 -13.01 -10.37
N LEU A 279 0.77 -11.96 -10.34
CA LEU A 279 0.60 -10.76 -11.14
C LEU A 279 1.70 -10.66 -12.21
N PRO A 280 1.47 -9.94 -13.31
CA PRO A 280 2.53 -9.70 -14.29
C PRO A 280 3.76 -9.04 -13.63
N ARG A 281 4.94 -9.60 -13.87
CA ARG A 281 6.22 -9.13 -13.30
C ARG A 281 6.41 -7.62 -13.46
N THR A 282 6.13 -7.09 -14.66
CA THR A 282 6.25 -5.66 -14.95
C THR A 282 5.35 -4.80 -14.06
N THR A 283 4.12 -5.26 -13.78
CA THR A 283 3.18 -4.57 -12.89
C THR A 283 3.71 -4.55 -11.46
N VAL A 284 4.14 -5.70 -10.94
CA VAL A 284 4.66 -5.84 -9.57
C VAL A 284 5.90 -4.97 -9.36
N HIS A 285 6.86 -5.07 -10.28
CA HIS A 285 8.12 -4.36 -10.19
C HIS A 285 7.91 -2.84 -10.27
N ASN A 286 7.01 -2.38 -11.16
CA ASN A 286 6.64 -0.97 -11.23
C ASN A 286 5.98 -0.47 -9.93
N MET A 287 5.12 -1.26 -9.28
CA MET A 287 4.53 -0.88 -8.00
C MET A 287 5.59 -0.69 -6.91
N ILE A 288 6.55 -1.61 -6.82
CA ILE A 288 7.66 -1.52 -5.84
C ILE A 288 8.57 -0.33 -6.14
N ILE A 289 8.96 -0.13 -7.40
CA ILE A 289 9.81 1.00 -7.81
C ILE A 289 9.09 2.33 -7.55
N ASN A 290 7.81 2.45 -7.90
CA ASN A 290 7.01 3.64 -7.63
C ASN A 290 6.89 3.91 -6.12
N ALA A 291 6.81 2.87 -5.29
CA ALA A 291 6.84 3.05 -3.85
C ALA A 291 8.19 3.54 -3.33
N PHE A 292 9.33 3.08 -3.88
CA PHE A 292 10.64 3.64 -3.55
C PHE A 292 10.71 5.13 -3.90
N LEU A 293 10.22 5.50 -5.08
CA LEU A 293 10.15 6.90 -5.51
C LEU A 293 9.25 7.74 -4.60
N ALA A 294 8.06 7.25 -4.26
CA ALA A 294 7.14 7.93 -3.35
C ALA A 294 7.72 8.06 -1.93
N PHE A 295 8.44 7.04 -1.46
CA PHE A 295 9.11 7.05 -0.17
C PHE A 295 10.26 8.07 -0.11
N HIS A 296 11.03 8.19 -1.20
CA HIS A 296 12.09 9.19 -1.37
C HIS A 296 11.52 10.62 -1.48
N ALA A 297 10.48 10.81 -2.29
CA ALA A 297 9.89 12.13 -2.56
C ALA A 297 9.35 12.85 -1.31
N LYS A 298 9.03 12.12 -0.23
CA LYS A 298 8.59 12.71 1.04
C LYS A 298 9.69 13.51 1.76
N ALA A 299 10.95 13.14 1.57
CA ALA A 299 12.11 13.83 2.15
C ALA A 299 13.36 13.58 1.28
N PRO A 300 13.53 14.33 0.18
CA PRO A 300 14.63 14.10 -0.77
C PRO A 300 16.03 14.31 -0.17
N ASP A 301 16.16 15.16 0.86
CA ASP A 301 17.43 15.40 1.55
C ASP A 301 17.81 14.27 2.55
N ASP A 302 16.92 13.32 2.81
CA ASP A 302 17.11 12.28 3.82
C ASP A 302 17.95 11.11 3.26
N GLN A 303 19.26 11.20 3.49
CA GLN A 303 20.24 10.18 3.09
C GLN A 303 19.96 8.79 3.70
N GLN A 304 19.28 8.70 4.85
CA GLN A 304 18.95 7.41 5.44
C GLN A 304 17.86 6.69 4.65
N ARG A 305 16.88 7.44 4.09
CA ARG A 305 15.86 6.87 3.19
C ARG A 305 16.50 6.34 1.92
N LEU A 306 17.37 7.11 1.30
CA LEU A 306 18.08 6.73 0.09
C LEU A 306 18.91 5.45 0.32
N ALA A 307 19.68 5.42 1.42
CA ALA A 307 20.42 4.24 1.85
C ALA A 307 19.52 3.01 2.07
N ARG A 308 18.37 3.19 2.72
CA ARG A 308 17.42 2.11 2.98
C ARG A 308 16.84 1.54 1.68
N ILE A 309 16.47 2.40 0.73
CA ILE A 309 16.00 1.96 -0.59
C ILE A 309 17.09 1.15 -1.30
N LEU A 310 18.33 1.66 -1.30
CA LEU A 310 19.46 1.01 -1.97
C LEU A 310 19.74 -0.39 -1.40
N ASP A 311 19.74 -0.53 -0.08
CA ASP A 311 19.98 -1.83 0.57
C ASP A 311 18.90 -2.84 0.19
N ILE A 312 17.63 -2.44 0.26
CA ILE A 312 16.52 -3.31 -0.14
C ILE A 312 16.67 -3.68 -1.63
N ALA A 313 16.83 -2.71 -2.52
CA ALA A 313 16.91 -2.95 -3.96
C ALA A 313 18.10 -3.85 -4.35
N ASN A 314 19.22 -3.76 -3.63
CA ASN A 314 20.36 -4.64 -3.83
C ASN A 314 20.06 -6.09 -3.40
N GLU A 315 19.28 -6.26 -2.33
CA GLU A 315 18.83 -7.57 -1.84
C GLU A 315 17.67 -8.17 -2.65
N LEU A 316 16.97 -7.38 -3.47
CA LEU A 316 15.94 -7.88 -4.37
C LEU A 316 16.54 -8.68 -5.55
N LYS A 317 16.29 -9.99 -5.57
CA LYS A 317 16.76 -10.90 -6.63
C LYS A 317 15.57 -11.46 -7.42
N PRO A 318 15.70 -11.66 -8.75
CA PRO A 318 16.83 -11.26 -9.59
C PRO A 318 16.73 -9.79 -10.02
N GLY A 319 17.88 -9.10 -10.07
CA GLY A 319 18.01 -7.84 -10.82
C GLY A 319 17.35 -6.60 -10.23
N GLY A 320 16.94 -6.58 -8.95
CA GLY A 320 16.24 -5.43 -8.35
C GLY A 320 16.96 -4.09 -8.53
N LEU A 321 18.27 -4.07 -8.27
CA LEU A 321 19.09 -2.88 -8.45
C LEU A 321 19.18 -2.43 -9.92
N ALA A 322 19.29 -3.37 -10.86
CA ALA A 322 19.36 -3.08 -12.29
C ALA A 322 18.04 -2.49 -12.83
N GLU A 323 16.91 -3.04 -12.36
CA GLU A 323 15.58 -2.53 -12.71
C GLU A 323 15.31 -1.16 -12.09
N LEU A 324 15.75 -0.92 -10.85
CA LEU A 324 15.67 0.40 -10.22
C LEU A 324 16.41 1.48 -11.03
N PHE A 325 17.61 1.16 -11.53
CA PHE A 325 18.39 2.06 -12.40
C PHE A 325 17.80 2.25 -13.80
N SER A 326 16.81 1.45 -14.18
CA SER A 326 16.10 1.58 -15.45
C SER A 326 14.88 2.48 -15.35
N CYS A 327 14.57 3.04 -14.17
CA CYS A 327 13.44 3.93 -14.00
C CYS A 327 13.70 5.32 -14.64
N PRO A 328 12.66 6.04 -15.10
CA PRO A 328 12.81 7.30 -15.85
C PRO A 328 13.20 8.51 -14.99
N HIS A 329 13.30 8.36 -13.66
CA HIS A 329 13.55 9.45 -12.72
C HIS A 329 15.04 9.76 -12.57
N VAL A 330 15.57 10.55 -13.51
CA VAL A 330 17.01 10.84 -13.64
C VAL A 330 17.68 11.36 -12.35
N PRO A 331 17.14 12.34 -11.60
CA PRO A 331 17.79 12.81 -10.37
C PRO A 331 17.95 11.69 -9.33
N PHE A 332 16.87 10.94 -9.11
CA PHE A 332 16.86 9.83 -8.16
C PHE A 332 17.85 8.71 -8.54
N ILE A 333 17.91 8.28 -9.81
CA ILE A 333 18.86 7.23 -10.23
C ILE A 333 20.32 7.69 -10.13
N VAL A 334 20.59 8.99 -10.27
CA VAL A 334 21.94 9.56 -10.10
C VAL A 334 22.37 9.52 -8.64
N GLU A 335 21.51 9.98 -7.73
CA GLU A 335 21.73 9.91 -6.28
C GLU A 335 21.94 8.45 -5.82
N MET A 336 21.08 7.54 -6.30
CA MET A 336 21.22 6.10 -6.05
C MET A 336 22.52 5.53 -6.61
N GLY A 337 22.95 5.95 -7.81
CA GLY A 337 24.16 5.47 -8.46
C GLY A 337 25.43 5.92 -7.74
N LEU A 338 25.45 7.17 -7.29
CA LEU A 338 26.49 7.72 -6.41
C LEU A 338 26.60 6.93 -5.11
N LEU A 339 25.46 6.68 -4.44
CA LEU A 339 25.44 5.95 -3.18
C LEU A 339 25.82 4.48 -3.37
N ALA A 340 25.36 3.83 -4.44
CA ALA A 340 25.74 2.46 -4.80
C ALA A 340 27.24 2.33 -5.07
N SER A 341 27.85 3.34 -5.68
CA SER A 341 29.31 3.38 -5.87
C SER A 341 30.06 3.52 -4.55
N LYS A 342 29.55 4.31 -3.59
CA LYS A 342 30.17 4.42 -2.25
C LYS A 342 30.12 3.11 -1.46
N ARG A 343 29.17 2.22 -1.79
CA ARG A 343 28.98 0.91 -1.15
C ARG A 343 29.51 -0.28 -1.98
N ASP A 344 30.25 -0.01 -3.04
CA ASP A 344 30.78 -1.03 -3.96
C ASP A 344 29.71 -1.94 -4.61
N TYR A 345 28.44 -1.51 -4.64
CA TYR A 345 27.35 -2.25 -5.29
C TYR A 345 27.34 -2.03 -6.81
N LEU A 346 27.99 -0.97 -7.29
CA LEU A 346 27.98 -0.54 -8.68
C LEU A 346 29.36 0.03 -9.09
N LYS A 347 29.82 -0.33 -10.28
CA LYS A 347 30.96 0.36 -10.92
C LYS A 347 30.46 1.61 -11.64
N LEU A 348 30.62 2.77 -11.00
CA LEU A 348 30.07 4.04 -11.47
C LEU A 348 30.52 4.40 -12.89
N ASP A 349 31.81 4.22 -13.23
CA ASP A 349 32.36 4.51 -14.55
C ASP A 349 31.60 3.77 -15.65
N LYS A 350 31.47 2.45 -15.49
CA LYS A 350 30.78 1.59 -16.45
C LYS A 350 29.29 1.94 -16.54
N TRP A 351 28.64 2.13 -15.40
CA TRP A 351 27.21 2.46 -15.38
C TRP A 351 26.92 3.81 -16.06
N LEU A 352 27.74 4.82 -15.81
CA LEU A 352 27.64 6.11 -16.50
C LEU A 352 27.82 5.93 -18.00
N GLU A 353 28.87 5.20 -18.41
CA GLU A 353 29.10 4.91 -19.81
C GLU A 353 27.88 4.23 -20.47
N ASP A 354 27.30 3.22 -19.82
CA ASP A 354 26.12 2.50 -20.31
C ASP A 354 24.91 3.46 -20.41
N LYS A 355 24.66 4.28 -19.38
CA LYS A 355 23.58 5.27 -19.37
C LYS A 355 23.77 6.39 -20.40
N PHE A 356 25.01 6.79 -20.68
CA PHE A 356 25.31 7.77 -21.72
C PHE A 356 25.00 7.23 -23.13
N ILE A 357 25.22 5.93 -23.37
CA ILE A 357 24.80 5.28 -24.62
C ILE A 357 23.28 5.23 -24.69
N GLU A 358 22.62 4.79 -23.62
CA GLU A 358 21.18 4.59 -23.57
C GLU A 358 20.40 5.89 -23.81
N LEU A 359 20.83 7.00 -23.20
CA LEU A 359 20.10 8.27 -23.21
C LEU A 359 20.54 9.24 -24.33
N GLY A 360 21.70 9.04 -24.95
CA GLY A 360 22.18 9.85 -26.07
C GLY A 360 22.18 11.36 -25.80
N GLU A 361 21.41 12.15 -26.56
CA GLU A 361 21.32 13.62 -26.39
C GLU A 361 20.58 14.04 -25.10
N SER A 362 19.81 13.14 -24.46
CA SER A 362 19.11 13.41 -23.19
C SER A 362 20.03 13.35 -21.97
N CYS A 363 21.30 13.00 -22.16
CA CYS A 363 22.31 12.90 -21.11
C CYS A 363 22.60 14.21 -20.37
N SER A 364 22.23 15.35 -20.96
CA SER A 364 22.25 16.66 -20.28
C SER A 364 21.54 16.62 -18.92
N LYS A 365 20.45 15.87 -18.79
CA LYS A 365 19.72 15.72 -17.51
C LYS A 365 20.55 15.02 -16.43
N ILE A 366 21.32 14.00 -16.80
CA ILE A 366 22.24 13.31 -15.88
C ILE A 366 23.32 14.29 -15.45
N ILE A 367 23.95 14.99 -16.39
CA ILE A 367 25.03 15.94 -16.11
C ILE A 367 24.55 17.04 -15.16
N THR A 368 23.38 17.66 -15.42
CA THR A 368 22.81 18.69 -14.55
C THR A 368 22.44 18.16 -13.16
N ALA A 369 21.95 16.92 -13.07
CA ALA A 369 21.67 16.30 -11.76
C ALA A 369 22.96 16.09 -10.95
N PHE A 370 24.02 15.57 -11.58
CA PHE A 370 25.33 15.42 -10.94
C PHE A 370 25.92 16.77 -10.50
N GLU A 371 25.83 17.81 -11.34
CA GLU A 371 26.31 19.15 -10.99
C GLU A 371 25.55 19.74 -9.80
N THR A 372 24.24 19.53 -9.72
CA THR A 372 23.42 19.96 -8.59
C THR A 372 23.83 19.25 -7.30
N GLU A 373 24.05 17.94 -7.36
CA GLU A 373 24.42 17.13 -6.20
C GLU A 373 25.80 17.52 -5.65
N VAL A 374 26.80 17.69 -6.53
CA VAL A 374 28.14 18.14 -6.15
C VAL A 374 28.12 19.55 -5.56
N ARG A 375 27.31 20.46 -6.11
CA ARG A 375 27.13 21.81 -5.55
C ARG A 375 26.44 21.79 -4.18
N GLY A 376 25.45 20.92 -3.99
CA GLY A 376 24.76 20.73 -2.71
C GLY A 376 25.67 20.18 -1.61
N ALA A 377 26.57 19.24 -1.95
CA ALA A 377 27.57 18.71 -1.03
C ALA A 377 28.56 19.79 -0.57
N ASN A 378 29.01 20.66 -1.49
CA ASN A 378 29.93 21.76 -1.18
C ASN A 378 29.29 22.89 -0.36
N GLY A 379 27.96 23.04 -0.37
CA GLY A 379 27.24 24.00 0.49
C GLY A 379 27.04 23.52 1.93
N LYS A 380 27.11 22.20 2.18
CA LYS A 380 26.92 21.57 3.51
C LYS A 380 28.26 21.18 4.19
N ALA A 381 29.37 21.17 3.46
CA ALA A 381 30.70 20.80 3.95
C ALA A 381 31.43 21.99 4.61
N GLN A 382 31.31 22.11 5.93
CA GLN A 382 32.25 22.88 6.77
C GLN A 382 33.41 21.93 7.16
N GLY A 383 34.14 21.43 6.17
CA GLY A 383 35.23 20.46 6.34
C GLY A 383 35.87 20.07 5.00
N ASP A 384 37.18 19.81 5.02
CA ASP A 384 38.12 19.67 3.88
C ASP A 384 37.53 18.99 2.60
N PRO A 385 37.40 19.70 1.46
CA PRO A 385 36.71 19.24 0.24
C PRO A 385 37.49 18.23 -0.63
N THR A 386 38.69 17.80 -0.26
CA THR A 386 39.68 17.37 -1.26
C THR A 386 39.61 15.92 -1.74
N ALA A 387 39.01 14.99 -0.98
CA ALA A 387 39.08 13.55 -1.32
C ALA A 387 37.85 13.04 -2.10
N THR A 388 36.64 13.42 -1.71
CA THR A 388 35.39 12.91 -2.30
C THR A 388 35.05 13.59 -3.63
N ASP A 389 35.30 14.90 -3.76
CA ASP A 389 35.06 15.68 -4.98
C ASP A 389 35.99 15.27 -6.13
N GLY A 390 37.23 14.89 -5.82
CA GLY A 390 38.21 14.48 -6.82
C GLY A 390 37.82 13.19 -7.55
N PHE A 391 37.21 12.22 -6.85
CA PHE A 391 36.81 10.94 -7.42
C PHE A 391 35.64 11.10 -8.40
N TYR A 392 34.53 11.72 -7.97
CA TYR A 392 33.35 11.92 -8.82
C TYR A 392 33.64 12.79 -10.03
N TRP A 393 34.44 13.85 -9.84
CA TRP A 393 34.83 14.71 -10.95
C TRP A 393 35.77 14.01 -11.93
N LYS A 394 36.66 13.14 -11.46
CA LYS A 394 37.54 12.34 -12.33
C LYS A 394 36.76 11.30 -13.12
N VAL A 395 35.77 10.66 -12.52
CA VAL A 395 34.84 9.71 -13.17
C VAL A 395 33.98 10.41 -14.22
N LEU A 396 33.29 11.50 -13.85
CA LEU A 396 32.51 12.34 -14.77
C LEU A 396 33.36 12.88 -15.92
N LYS A 397 34.57 13.34 -15.62
CA LYS A 397 35.52 13.81 -16.63
C LYS A 397 35.96 12.67 -17.55
N THR A 398 36.25 11.48 -17.04
CA THR A 398 36.69 10.36 -17.87
C THR A 398 35.55 9.86 -18.78
N ALA A 399 34.33 9.73 -18.25
CA ALA A 399 33.14 9.32 -18.99
C ALA A 399 32.67 10.37 -20.03
N MET A 400 32.72 11.67 -19.69
CA MET A 400 32.44 12.75 -20.65
C MET A 400 33.52 12.85 -21.74
N TYR A 401 34.80 12.71 -21.39
CA TYR A 401 35.89 12.81 -22.36
C TYR A 401 35.94 11.60 -23.31
N SER A 402 35.56 10.40 -22.87
CA SER A 402 35.57 9.19 -23.71
C SER A 402 34.44 9.15 -24.73
N LYS A 403 33.23 9.68 -24.43
CA LYS A 403 32.05 9.62 -25.33
C LYS A 403 31.67 10.91 -26.04
N ILE A 404 32.26 12.07 -25.70
CA ILE A 404 32.21 13.26 -26.59
C ILE A 404 33.23 13.11 -27.75
N SER A 405 33.58 11.88 -28.11
CA SER A 405 34.15 11.48 -29.40
C SER A 405 33.04 10.69 -30.09
N GLU A 406 32.06 11.29 -30.75
CA GLU A 406 32.20 11.73 -32.15
C GLU A 406 31.15 12.78 -32.59
N ARG A 407 30.22 13.26 -31.74
CA ARG A 407 29.03 14.01 -32.25
C ARG A 407 28.73 15.42 -31.75
N SER A 408 29.51 16.06 -30.86
CA SER A 408 29.22 17.46 -30.52
C SER A 408 30.43 18.26 -30.01
N GLN A 409 31.16 18.91 -30.92
CA GLN A 409 32.18 19.92 -30.60
C GLN A 409 31.64 21.10 -29.75
N LYS A 410 30.32 21.33 -29.76
CA LYS A 410 29.65 22.41 -29.00
C LYS A 410 29.56 22.11 -27.50
N GLU A 411 29.30 20.86 -27.12
CA GLU A 411 29.23 20.45 -25.71
C GLU A 411 30.62 20.32 -25.08
N ARG A 412 31.62 19.85 -25.85
CA ARG A 412 33.04 19.90 -25.47
C ARG A 412 33.49 21.29 -25.03
N LYS A 413 33.05 22.34 -25.73
CA LYS A 413 33.36 23.74 -25.38
C LYS A 413 32.64 24.22 -24.12
N LYS A 414 31.36 23.87 -23.93
CA LYS A 414 30.61 24.25 -22.72
C LYS A 414 31.19 23.60 -21.46
N ILE A 415 31.52 22.31 -21.53
CA ILE A 415 32.11 21.54 -20.43
C ILE A 415 33.54 22.05 -20.12
N ASN A 416 34.35 22.36 -21.13
CA ASN A 416 35.67 22.97 -20.91
C ASN A 416 35.59 24.37 -20.26
N ILE A 417 34.60 25.18 -20.61
CA ILE A 417 34.39 26.50 -19.98
C ILE A 417 33.96 26.33 -18.51
N LEU A 418 33.03 25.41 -18.21
CA LEU A 418 32.62 25.09 -16.84
C LEU A 418 33.79 24.53 -15.99
N LEU A 419 34.61 23.66 -16.56
CA LEU A 419 35.82 23.11 -15.95
C LEU A 419 36.89 24.18 -15.65
N GLN A 420 37.01 25.17 -16.52
CA GLN A 420 38.03 26.20 -16.41
C GLN A 420 37.62 27.26 -15.37
N VAL A 421 36.34 27.62 -15.31
CA VAL A 421 35.76 28.48 -14.27
C VAL A 421 35.88 27.87 -12.86
N HIS A 422 35.73 26.55 -12.73
CA HIS A 422 35.89 25.88 -11.42
C HIS A 422 37.37 25.75 -10.99
N ARG A 423 38.30 25.56 -11.93
CA ARG A 423 39.75 25.53 -11.65
C ARG A 423 40.31 26.88 -11.21
N THR A 424 39.80 27.98 -11.76
CA THR A 424 40.26 29.34 -11.43
C THR A 424 39.40 30.00 -10.35
N GLY A 425 38.44 29.28 -9.75
CA GLY A 425 37.45 29.81 -8.81
C GLY A 425 37.87 29.82 -7.34
N ILE A 426 39.12 29.46 -6.98
CA ILE A 426 39.61 29.50 -5.59
C ILE A 426 40.98 30.21 -5.45
N ALA A 427 41.69 30.47 -6.54
CA ALA A 427 42.96 31.22 -6.49
C ALA A 427 42.95 32.29 -7.57
N GLY A 428 43.17 33.54 -7.16
CA GLY A 428 43.04 34.76 -7.97
C GLY A 428 44.08 34.96 -9.06
N ASP A 429 44.44 33.92 -9.81
CA ASP A 429 45.33 34.01 -10.96
C ASP A 429 44.60 33.62 -12.25
N TRP A 430 44.35 34.62 -13.10
CA TRP A 430 43.85 34.44 -14.46
C TRP A 430 44.96 33.86 -15.37
N PRO A 431 44.61 33.04 -16.39
CA PRO A 431 45.60 32.45 -17.28
C PRO A 431 46.25 33.49 -18.23
N PRO A 432 47.55 33.36 -18.56
CA PRO A 432 48.31 34.31 -19.40
C PRO A 432 47.88 34.32 -20.88
N VAL A 433 46.97 33.44 -21.30
CA VAL A 433 46.51 33.30 -22.69
C VAL A 433 45.63 34.48 -23.15
N LEU A 434 45.29 35.40 -22.25
CA LEU A 434 44.49 36.59 -22.57
C LEU A 434 45.27 37.91 -22.47
N GLU A 435 46.55 37.90 -22.05
CA GLU A 435 47.37 39.11 -21.90
C GLU A 435 47.68 39.81 -23.24
N ASP A 436 47.72 39.06 -24.35
CA ASP A 436 48.01 39.59 -25.70
C ASP A 436 46.79 40.17 -26.44
N GLN A 437 45.66 40.38 -25.76
CA GLN A 437 44.44 40.90 -26.38
C GLN A 437 44.26 42.41 -26.08
N PRO A 438 43.94 43.26 -27.08
CA PRO A 438 44.01 44.73 -26.95
C PRO A 438 43.05 45.39 -25.93
N ASN A 439 42.29 44.61 -25.16
CA ASN A 439 41.28 45.12 -24.20
C ASN A 439 41.15 44.24 -22.92
N TYR A 440 42.18 43.46 -22.58
CA TYR A 440 42.16 42.54 -21.44
C TYR A 440 41.81 43.23 -20.10
N SER A 441 42.37 44.42 -19.86
CA SER A 441 42.12 45.23 -18.65
C SER A 441 40.68 45.75 -18.53
N LYS A 442 40.00 46.06 -19.65
CA LYS A 442 38.58 46.48 -19.66
C LYS A 442 37.64 45.31 -19.33
N ILE A 443 37.97 44.10 -19.78
CA ILE A 443 37.17 42.88 -19.56
C ILE A 443 37.25 42.45 -18.09
N GLN A 444 38.45 42.50 -17.51
CA GLN A 444 38.69 42.16 -16.10
C GLN A 444 37.95 43.13 -15.17
N HIS A 445 37.95 44.43 -15.49
CA HIS A 445 37.28 45.46 -14.69
C HIS A 445 35.73 45.44 -14.82
N SER A 446 35.16 45.07 -15.98
CA SER A 446 33.70 44.95 -16.17
C SER A 446 33.12 43.74 -15.41
N PHE A 447 33.85 42.61 -15.39
CA PHE A 447 33.43 41.38 -14.72
C PHE A 447 33.48 41.49 -13.19
N ILE A 448 34.53 42.09 -12.63
CA ILE A 448 34.73 42.22 -11.18
C ILE A 448 33.79 43.28 -10.56
N CYS A 449 33.50 44.37 -11.28
CA CYS A 449 32.75 45.49 -10.68
C CYS A 449 31.24 45.53 -10.97
N LYS A 450 30.71 44.81 -11.97
CA LYS A 450 29.31 45.02 -12.42
C LYS A 450 28.43 43.77 -12.58
N ASN A 451 28.96 42.55 -12.41
CA ASN A 451 28.18 41.29 -12.46
C ASN A 451 27.25 41.17 -13.69
N ASN A 452 27.65 41.74 -14.83
CA ASN A 452 26.75 41.95 -15.96
C ASN A 452 27.05 40.97 -17.12
N PHE A 453 26.32 39.84 -17.15
CA PHE A 453 26.45 38.77 -18.15
C PHE A 453 26.09 39.20 -19.60
N CYS A 454 25.48 40.37 -19.77
CA CYS A 454 24.95 40.87 -21.05
C CYS A 454 26.06 41.20 -22.08
N GLU A 455 27.25 41.63 -21.63
CA GLU A 455 28.39 41.92 -22.52
C GLU A 455 29.08 40.65 -23.03
N MET A 456 29.12 39.58 -22.21
CA MET A 456 29.64 38.27 -22.62
C MET A 456 28.79 37.66 -23.75
N GLU A 457 27.48 37.93 -23.74
CA GLU A 457 26.53 37.50 -24.76
C GLU A 457 26.73 38.23 -26.11
N GLN A 458 27.11 39.51 -26.09
CA GLN A 458 27.49 40.25 -27.31
C GLN A 458 28.81 39.74 -27.91
N PHE A 459 29.74 39.28 -27.10
CA PHE A 459 31.01 38.72 -27.60
C PHE A 459 30.81 37.31 -28.20
N LEU A 460 29.93 36.50 -27.61
CA LEU A 460 29.55 35.19 -28.15
C LEU A 460 28.75 35.28 -29.47
N LYS A 461 28.04 36.40 -29.72
CA LYS A 461 27.38 36.69 -31.01
C LYS A 461 28.33 36.74 -32.20
N ILE A 462 29.62 37.04 -31.99
CA ILE A 462 30.59 37.24 -33.09
C ILE A 462 31.13 35.90 -33.63
N LYS A 463 31.08 34.79 -32.86
CA LYS A 463 31.70 33.51 -33.25
C LYS A 463 30.77 32.33 -33.54
N SER A 464 29.48 32.38 -33.21
CA SER A 464 28.56 31.27 -33.52
C SER A 464 27.28 31.75 -34.19
N GLY A 465 27.11 31.36 -35.45
CA GLY A 465 26.08 31.81 -36.38
C GLY A 465 24.65 31.94 -35.81
N LYS A 466 23.94 32.90 -36.40
CA LYS A 466 22.59 33.39 -36.08
C LYS A 466 21.51 32.30 -36.14
N VAL A 467 21.35 31.50 -35.09
CA VAL A 467 20.14 30.67 -34.91
C VAL A 467 19.61 30.72 -33.46
N TYR A 468 20.45 30.92 -32.45
CA TYR A 468 20.02 30.86 -31.04
C TYR A 468 19.38 32.15 -30.49
N ALA A 469 19.66 33.32 -31.10
CA ALA A 469 19.19 34.61 -30.59
C ALA A 469 17.68 34.87 -30.84
N LYS A 470 17.05 34.12 -31.77
CA LYS A 470 15.63 34.33 -32.12
C LYS A 470 14.67 33.63 -31.14
N GLU A 471 15.14 32.55 -30.50
CA GLU A 471 14.31 31.73 -29.59
C GLU A 471 14.39 32.19 -28.13
N LEU A 472 15.54 32.76 -27.71
CA LEU A 472 15.68 33.40 -26.40
C LEU A 472 14.85 34.70 -26.27
N ARG A 473 14.62 35.41 -27.38
CA ARG A 473 13.80 36.64 -27.40
C ARG A 473 12.30 36.40 -27.23
N LYS A 474 11.83 35.15 -27.38
CA LYS A 474 10.41 34.79 -27.25
C LYS A 474 9.99 34.39 -25.83
N ARG A 475 10.92 34.22 -24.88
CA ARG A 475 10.65 33.60 -23.58
C ARG A 475 10.89 34.46 -22.34
N LEU A 476 11.10 35.77 -22.46
CA LEU A 476 11.23 36.64 -21.28
C LEU A 476 10.32 37.88 -21.39
N PRO A 477 9.48 38.17 -20.39
CA PRO A 477 8.71 39.40 -20.33
C PRO A 477 9.66 40.59 -20.12
N THR A 478 9.48 41.61 -20.93
CA THR A 478 10.00 42.95 -20.67
C THR A 478 9.22 43.56 -19.52
N ASP A 479 9.84 43.73 -18.36
CA ASP A 479 9.55 44.93 -17.58
C ASP A 479 10.67 45.34 -16.62
N ASN A 480 10.93 46.64 -16.71
CA ASN A 480 11.69 47.53 -15.85
C ASN A 480 11.68 47.17 -14.36
N ALA A 481 12.87 47.19 -13.74
CA ALA A 481 13.04 47.79 -12.41
C ALA A 481 14.53 48.08 -12.12
N TYR A 482 14.86 49.38 -12.02
CA TYR A 482 16.06 50.00 -11.43
C TYR A 482 17.41 49.70 -12.11
N GLY A 483 18.07 50.63 -12.81
CA GLY A 483 18.09 52.07 -12.64
C GLY A 483 18.98 52.47 -11.47
N THR A 484 20.25 52.79 -11.77
CA THR A 484 21.03 53.97 -11.32
C THR A 484 22.51 53.64 -11.11
N ALA A 485 23.36 53.99 -12.09
CA ALA A 485 24.69 54.57 -11.87
C ALA A 485 25.26 55.04 -13.23
N TYR A 486 24.81 56.24 -13.59
CA TYR A 486 25.38 57.11 -14.62
C TYR A 486 26.84 57.49 -14.29
N ARG A 487 27.58 57.86 -15.35
CA ARG A 487 28.82 58.66 -15.33
C ARG A 487 30.05 58.03 -14.67
N CYS A 488 31.00 57.59 -15.49
CA CYS A 488 32.33 58.22 -15.55
C CYS A 488 33.13 57.69 -16.76
N PHE A 489 33.85 58.61 -17.41
CA PHE A 489 34.89 58.44 -18.43
C PHE A 489 34.48 58.23 -19.90
N TYR A 490 34.09 59.35 -20.51
CA TYR A 490 34.75 59.86 -21.71
C TYR A 490 36.27 59.95 -21.46
N ASP A 491 37.06 59.22 -22.24
CA ASP A 491 38.33 59.64 -22.87
C ASP A 491 39.14 58.39 -23.30
N ILE A 492 39.54 58.41 -24.58
CA ILE A 492 40.32 57.43 -25.37
C ILE A 492 39.52 56.27 -26.01
#